data_AF-A0A9R0ZP87-F1
#
_entry.id   AF-A0A9R0ZP87-F1
#
_cell.length_a   1.000
_cell.length_b   1.000
_cell.length_c   1.000
_cell.angle_alpha   90.00
_cell.angle_beta   90.00
_cell.angle_gamma   90.00
#
_symmetry.space_group_name_H-M   'P 1'
#
loop_
_entity.id
_entity.type
_entity.pdbx_description
1 polymer ?
#
loop_
_entity_poly.entity_id
_entity_poly.type
_entity_poly.pdbx_seq_one_letter_code
_entity_poly.pdbx_strand_id
1 'polypeptide(L)'
;MGNAALRGPAVEERLTQPRRLVRQLSDLDPDRLRRLIRSGDLAPCFDAADEDGRAVECPICFHFYPSLNRSKCCGKGICTECFLQLMPSKASRAVHCPFCKTAAYAVEYRGARTLSEKKLQREEEQSVHEGATRIHSKNAGRHILLP
;
A
#
# COMPACT_ATOMS: atom_id res chain seq x y z
N MET A 1 -36.60 -10.75 6.62
CA MET A 1 -35.39 -11.11 7.38
C MET A 1 -34.26 -10.22 6.92
N GLY A 2 -33.87 -9.22 7.73
CA GLY A 2 -32.81 -8.28 7.38
C GLY A 2 -31.44 -8.93 7.54
N ASN A 3 -30.62 -8.90 6.49
CA ASN A 3 -29.21 -9.27 6.58
C ASN A 3 -28.51 -8.25 7.50
N ALA A 4 -28.25 -8.66 8.74
CA ALA A 4 -27.32 -7.95 9.60
C ALA A 4 -25.94 -8.09 8.96
N ALA A 5 -25.58 -7.11 8.11
CA ALA A 5 -24.21 -6.93 7.67
C ALA A 5 -23.36 -6.92 8.94
N LEU A 6 -22.48 -7.92 9.10
CA LEU A 6 -21.51 -7.97 10.17
C LEU A 6 -20.75 -6.65 10.15
N ARG A 7 -21.14 -5.71 11.02
CA ARG A 7 -20.44 -4.45 11.20
C ARG A 7 -19.07 -4.86 11.72
N GLY A 8 -18.03 -4.66 10.92
CA GLY A 8 -16.65 -4.87 11.34
C GLY A 8 -16.36 -4.12 12.65
N PRO A 9 -15.27 -4.47 13.34
CA PRO A 9 -14.88 -3.79 14.58
C PRO A 9 -14.89 -2.28 14.37
N ALA A 10 -15.49 -1.55 15.31
CA ALA A 10 -15.63 -0.11 15.21
C ALA A 10 -14.23 0.54 15.15
N VAL A 11 -13.89 1.14 14.00
CA VAL A 11 -12.64 1.89 13.84
C VAL A 11 -12.73 3.18 14.64
N GLU A 12 -11.75 3.43 15.51
CA GLU A 12 -11.69 4.67 16.31
C GLU A 12 -11.71 5.91 15.40
N GLU A 13 -12.47 6.95 15.79
CA GLU A 13 -12.66 8.16 14.98
C GLU A 13 -11.33 8.81 14.59
N ARG A 14 -10.37 8.82 15.50
CA ARG A 14 -9.04 9.39 15.29
C ARG A 14 -8.23 8.70 14.19
N LEU A 15 -8.57 7.46 13.83
CA LEU A 15 -7.94 6.68 12.75
C LEU A 15 -8.67 6.85 11.42
N THR A 16 -9.76 7.63 11.39
CA THR A 16 -10.46 7.96 10.14
C THR A 16 -10.00 9.30 9.55
N GLN A 17 -9.07 9.97 10.22
CA GLN A 17 -8.59 11.31 9.89
C GLN A 17 -7.09 11.27 9.59
N PRO A 18 -6.64 11.86 8.47
CA PRO A 18 -5.22 11.96 8.17
C PRO A 18 -4.55 13.01 9.08
N ARG A 19 -3.30 12.77 9.49
CA ARG A 19 -2.52 13.60 10.41
C ARG A 19 -1.18 14.05 9.84
N ARG A 20 -0.60 13.27 8.93
CA ARG A 20 0.73 13.46 8.33
C ARG A 20 0.62 13.78 6.84
N LEU A 21 -0.18 14.79 6.51
CA LEU A 21 -0.27 15.31 5.14
C LEU A 21 0.81 16.37 4.92
N VAL A 22 1.64 16.20 3.89
CA VAL A 22 2.65 17.20 3.51
C VAL A 22 2.01 18.40 2.78
N ARG A 23 0.85 18.18 2.14
CA ARG A 23 0.08 19.23 1.46
C ARG A 23 -1.36 19.27 1.94
N GLN A 24 -1.98 20.43 1.82
CA GLN A 24 -3.42 20.57 2.01
C GLN A 24 -4.17 19.80 0.91
N LEU A 25 -5.16 19.01 1.32
CA LEU A 25 -6.05 18.26 0.44
C LEU A 25 -7.42 18.93 0.41
N SER A 26 -7.54 20.08 -0.25
CA SER A 26 -8.77 20.89 -0.23
C SER A 26 -10.00 20.17 -0.78
N ASP A 27 -9.81 19.21 -1.69
CA ASP A 27 -10.88 18.44 -2.34
C ASP A 27 -11.15 17.09 -1.64
N LEU A 28 -10.46 16.80 -0.54
CA LEU A 28 -10.71 15.59 0.24
C LEU A 28 -12.00 15.77 1.05
N ASP A 29 -13.04 15.01 0.68
CA ASP A 29 -14.26 14.86 1.48
C ASP A 29 -13.95 13.98 2.72
N PRO A 30 -13.91 14.54 3.94
CA PRO A 30 -13.57 13.79 5.15
C PRO A 30 -14.64 12.74 5.51
N ASP A 31 -15.91 13.01 5.21
CA ASP A 31 -16.99 12.07 5.49
C ASP A 31 -16.94 10.87 4.54
N ARG A 32 -16.59 11.11 3.28
CA ARG A 32 -16.34 10.02 2.32
C ARG A 32 -15.15 9.18 2.75
N LEU A 33 -14.04 9.80 3.16
CA LEU A 33 -12.89 9.07 3.68
C LEU A 33 -13.27 8.21 4.90
N ARG A 34 -13.96 8.81 5.87
CA ARG A 34 -14.45 8.10 7.06
C ARG A 34 -15.33 6.90 6.69
N ARG A 35 -16.24 7.05 5.73
CA ARG A 35 -17.08 5.95 5.24
C ARG A 35 -16.24 4.81 4.65
N LEU A 36 -15.29 5.12 3.77
CA LEU A 36 -14.42 4.11 3.13
C LEU A 36 -13.57 3.34 4.15
N ILE A 37 -13.09 4.01 5.19
CA ILE A 37 -12.33 3.36 6.26
C ILE A 37 -13.22 2.44 7.10
N ARG A 38 -14.41 2.92 7.48
CA ARG A 38 -15.35 2.15 8.32
C ARG A 38 -16.02 0.99 7.57
N SER A 39 -16.18 1.08 6.25
CA SER A 39 -16.65 -0.03 5.41
C SER A 39 -15.56 -1.07 5.11
N GLY A 40 -14.30 -0.76 5.40
CA GLY A 40 -13.17 -1.63 5.10
C GLY A 40 -12.66 -1.53 3.66
N ASP A 41 -13.12 -0.55 2.88
CA ASP A 41 -12.62 -0.30 1.52
C ASP A 41 -11.22 0.32 1.51
N LEU A 42 -10.85 0.99 2.61
CA LEU A 42 -9.56 1.63 2.82
C LEU A 42 -9.01 1.28 4.21
N ALA A 43 -7.69 1.13 4.31
CA ALA A 43 -7.03 0.95 5.60
C ALA A 43 -7.26 2.21 6.48
N PRO A 44 -7.41 2.05 7.80
CA PRO A 44 -7.35 3.18 8.72
C PRO A 44 -6.08 4.03 8.53
N CYS A 45 -6.17 5.31 8.86
CA CYS A 45 -5.02 6.21 9.01
C CYS A 45 -4.25 5.84 10.29
N PHE A 46 -3.65 4.65 10.31
CA PHE A 46 -2.86 4.15 11.43
C PHE A 46 -1.75 5.13 11.80
N ASP A 47 -1.47 5.24 13.09
CA ASP A 47 -0.25 5.91 13.54
C ASP A 47 0.98 5.08 13.13
N ALA A 48 2.10 5.77 12.86
CA ALA A 48 3.37 5.09 12.64
C ALA A 48 3.73 4.36 13.93
N ALA A 49 3.97 3.06 13.82
CA ALA A 49 4.45 2.24 14.93
C ALA A 49 5.97 2.16 14.91
N ASP A 50 6.55 1.77 16.03
CA ASP A 50 7.92 1.26 16.05
C ASP A 50 8.00 -0.03 15.22
N GLU A 51 9.22 -0.50 14.94
CA GLU A 51 9.51 -1.74 14.18
C GLU A 51 9.09 -3.00 14.95
N ASP A 52 7.79 -3.14 15.20
CA ASP A 52 7.20 -4.35 15.74
C ASP A 52 7.24 -5.40 14.63
N GLY A 53 7.70 -6.63 14.91
CA GLY A 53 7.80 -7.71 13.90
C GLY A 53 6.50 -8.12 13.19
N ARG A 54 5.38 -7.48 13.51
CA ARG A 54 4.08 -7.65 12.84
C ARG A 54 3.74 -6.53 11.86
N ALA A 55 4.32 -5.34 12.02
CA ALA A 55 4.09 -4.18 11.19
C ALA A 55 4.73 -4.34 9.80
N VAL A 56 4.25 -3.56 8.84
CA VAL A 56 4.70 -3.57 7.45
C VAL A 56 5.11 -2.16 7.06
N GLU A 57 6.28 -2.05 6.45
CA GLU A 57 6.83 -0.79 5.98
C GLU A 57 6.07 -0.27 4.74
N CYS A 58 5.73 1.02 4.75
CA CYS A 58 5.24 1.70 3.56
C CYS A 58 6.44 2.19 2.71
N PRO A 59 6.64 1.71 1.48
CA PRO A 59 7.80 2.05 0.65
C PRO A 59 7.82 3.50 0.13
N ILE A 60 6.83 4.32 0.50
CA ILE A 60 6.74 5.73 0.11
C ILE A 60 7.22 6.64 1.24
N CYS A 61 6.90 6.33 2.49
CA CYS A 61 7.27 7.15 3.66
C CYS A 61 8.21 6.44 4.64
N PHE A 62 8.55 5.16 4.40
CA PHE A 62 9.48 4.36 5.19
C PHE A 62 9.08 4.20 6.67
N HIS A 63 7.79 4.35 6.98
CA HIS A 63 7.22 4.10 8.31
C HIS A 63 6.47 2.76 8.37
N PHE A 64 6.38 2.22 9.57
CA PHE A 64 5.76 0.93 9.86
C PHE A 64 4.31 1.08 10.29
N TYR A 65 3.45 0.23 9.74
CA TYR A 65 2.01 0.24 10.02
C TYR A 65 1.47 -1.17 10.26
N PRO A 66 0.40 -1.32 11.07
CA PRO A 66 -0.24 -2.62 11.31
C PRO A 66 -0.72 -3.30 10.02
N SER A 67 -1.16 -2.52 9.04
CA SER A 67 -1.52 -2.98 7.70
C SER A 67 -1.50 -1.83 6.70
N LEU A 68 -1.40 -2.17 5.41
CA LEU A 68 -1.36 -1.23 4.30
C LEU A 68 -2.49 -1.52 3.31
N ASN A 69 -2.88 -0.51 2.53
CA ASN A 69 -3.66 -0.73 1.32
C ASN A 69 -2.81 -1.46 0.28
N ARG A 70 -3.44 -2.24 -0.60
CA ARG A 70 -2.77 -2.94 -1.69
C ARG A 70 -3.15 -2.31 -3.01
N SER A 71 -2.15 -2.07 -3.85
CA SER A 71 -2.35 -1.60 -5.23
C SER A 71 -3.11 -2.67 -6.03
N LYS A 72 -4.25 -2.33 -6.64
CA LYS A 72 -5.04 -3.31 -7.42
C LYS A 72 -4.27 -3.89 -8.61
N CYS A 73 -3.34 -3.13 -9.18
CA CYS A 73 -2.57 -3.53 -10.37
C CYS A 73 -1.38 -4.46 -10.07
N CYS A 74 -0.75 -4.37 -8.89
CA CYS A 74 0.50 -5.08 -8.61
C CYS A 74 0.67 -5.58 -7.16
N GLY A 75 -0.34 -5.41 -6.31
CA GLY A 75 -0.33 -5.89 -4.92
C GLY A 75 0.63 -5.18 -3.96
N LYS A 76 1.43 -4.21 -4.44
CA LYS A 76 2.36 -3.44 -3.60
C LYS A 76 1.62 -2.58 -2.58
N GLY A 77 2.16 -2.52 -1.37
CA GLY A 77 1.56 -1.86 -0.21
C GLY A 77 1.75 -0.34 -0.20
N ILE A 78 0.74 0.40 0.28
CA ILE A 78 0.83 1.84 0.54
C ILE A 78 -0.04 2.24 1.74
N CYS A 79 0.45 3.14 2.60
CA CYS A 79 -0.36 3.65 3.71
C CYS A 79 -1.44 4.61 3.19
N THR A 80 -2.52 4.78 3.95
CA THR A 80 -3.67 5.61 3.54
C THR A 80 -3.26 7.05 3.28
N GLU A 81 -2.40 7.63 4.09
CA GLU A 81 -1.98 9.02 3.93
C GLU A 81 -1.10 9.24 2.70
N CYS A 82 -0.18 8.32 2.39
CA CYS A 82 0.57 8.38 1.13
C CYS A 82 -0.34 8.21 -0.09
N PHE A 83 -1.34 7.32 -0.01
CA PHE A 83 -2.34 7.18 -1.06
C PHE A 83 -3.11 8.49 -1.30
N LEU A 84 -3.62 9.12 -0.23
CA LEU A 84 -4.33 10.40 -0.34
C LEU A 84 -3.45 11.51 -0.93
N GLN A 85 -2.16 11.52 -0.62
CA GLN A 85 -1.21 12.50 -1.19
C GLN A 85 -0.95 12.30 -2.69
N LEU A 86 -1.05 11.08 -3.19
CA LEU A 86 -0.94 10.78 -4.63
C LEU A 86 -2.21 11.16 -5.42
N MET A 87 -3.37 11.15 -4.77
CA MET A 87 -4.63 11.46 -5.44
C MET A 87 -4.71 12.96 -5.75
N PRO A 88 -4.95 13.37 -7.00
CA PRO A 88 -4.96 14.78 -7.39
C PRO A 88 -6.10 15.51 -6.69
N SER A 89 -5.87 16.80 -6.43
CA SER A 89 -6.92 17.73 -5.98
C SER A 89 -8.10 17.76 -6.97
N LYS A 90 -7.82 17.77 -8.27
CA LYS A 90 -8.85 17.82 -9.32
C LYS A 90 -9.06 16.46 -9.97
N ALA A 91 -10.32 16.05 -10.10
CA ALA A 91 -10.76 14.73 -10.58
C ALA A 91 -10.36 14.36 -12.03
N SER A 92 -9.62 15.20 -12.76
CA SER A 92 -9.38 15.02 -14.21
C SER A 92 -8.05 14.34 -14.57
N ARG A 93 -7.14 14.07 -13.62
CA ARG A 93 -5.86 13.43 -13.93
C ARG A 93 -5.84 11.99 -13.42
N ALA A 94 -5.83 11.02 -14.34
CA ALA A 94 -5.54 9.64 -13.99
C ALA A 94 -4.15 9.57 -13.34
N VAL A 95 -4.09 8.99 -12.14
CA VAL A 95 -2.83 8.77 -11.42
C VAL A 95 -2.23 7.46 -11.93
N HIS A 96 -0.92 7.46 -12.17
CA HIS A 96 -0.19 6.23 -12.46
C HIS A 96 0.27 5.61 -11.14
N CYS A 97 0.26 4.29 -11.07
CA CYS A 97 0.74 3.55 -9.92
C CYS A 97 2.19 3.95 -9.63
N PRO A 98 2.53 4.34 -8.38
CA PRO A 98 3.90 4.75 -8.06
C PRO A 98 4.91 3.61 -8.26
N PHE A 99 4.44 2.36 -8.16
CA PHE A 99 5.26 1.15 -8.21
C PHE A 99 5.49 0.61 -9.62
N CYS A 100 4.41 0.36 -10.38
CA CYS A 100 4.48 -0.30 -11.69
C CYS A 100 4.02 0.59 -12.85
N LYS A 101 3.72 1.86 -12.59
CA LYS A 101 3.30 2.88 -13.58
C LYS A 101 2.02 2.58 -14.35
N THR A 102 1.25 1.56 -13.97
CA THR A 102 -0.10 1.31 -14.52
C THR A 102 -0.99 2.53 -14.32
N ALA A 103 -1.69 2.97 -15.37
CA ALA A 103 -2.66 4.07 -15.30
C ALA A 103 -3.87 3.70 -14.41
N ALA A 104 -4.70 4.70 -14.09
CA ALA A 104 -5.90 4.54 -13.26
C ALA A 104 -5.61 3.84 -11.91
N TYR A 105 -4.60 4.35 -11.20
CA TYR A 105 -4.16 3.80 -9.92
C TYR A 105 -5.32 3.75 -8.91
N ALA A 106 -5.53 2.57 -8.36
CA ALA A 106 -6.53 2.29 -7.34
C ALA A 106 -5.96 1.30 -6.33
N VAL A 107 -6.51 1.37 -5.11
CA VAL A 107 -6.14 0.48 -4.01
C VAL A 107 -7.35 -0.31 -3.51
N GLU A 108 -7.08 -1.35 -2.74
CA GLU A 108 -8.05 -2.12 -1.97
C GLU A 108 -7.48 -2.40 -0.57
N TYR A 109 -8.34 -2.54 0.41
CA TYR A 109 -7.97 -2.98 1.75
C TYR A 109 -8.51 -4.37 2.05
N ARG A 110 -7.63 -5.23 2.58
CA ARG A 110 -7.97 -6.63 2.91
C ARG A 110 -7.55 -7.00 4.34
N GLY A 111 -7.30 -6.00 5.20
CA GLY A 111 -6.75 -6.22 6.52
C GLY A 111 -5.24 -6.47 6.54
N ALA A 112 -4.72 -6.86 7.72
CA ALA A 112 -3.34 -7.28 7.88
C ALA A 112 -3.04 -8.54 7.05
N ARG A 113 -1.82 -8.63 6.50
CA ARG A 113 -1.39 -9.83 5.76
C ARG A 113 -1.38 -11.02 6.71
N THR A 114 -2.01 -12.11 6.29
CA THR A 114 -1.95 -13.40 6.98
C THR A 114 -0.53 -13.98 6.93
N LEU A 115 -0.22 -14.93 7.82
CA LEU A 115 1.10 -15.59 7.85
C LEU A 115 1.41 -16.30 6.52
N SER A 116 0.41 -16.91 5.89
CA SER A 116 0.54 -17.56 4.58
C SER A 116 0.87 -16.55 3.49
N GLU A 117 0.18 -15.40 3.44
CA GLU A 117 0.49 -14.33 2.48
C GLU A 117 1.88 -13.74 2.70
N LYS A 118 2.29 -13.58 3.96
CA LYS A 118 3.66 -13.13 4.30
C LYS A 118 4.70 -14.14 3.82
N LYS A 119 4.41 -15.45 3.92
CA LYS A 119 5.31 -16.52 3.47
C LYS A 119 5.47 -16.51 1.95
N LEU A 120 4.35 -16.48 1.21
CA LEU A 120 4.35 -16.42 -0.25
C LEU A 120 5.13 -15.20 -0.77
N GLN A 121 4.91 -14.03 -0.18
CA GLN A 121 5.64 -12.83 -0.57
C GLN A 121 7.17 -12.99 -0.38
N ARG A 122 7.61 -13.59 0.73
CA ARG A 122 9.04 -13.83 0.98
C ARG A 122 9.65 -14.78 -0.04
N GLU A 123 8.91 -15.83 -0.41
CA GLU A 123 9.33 -16.80 -1.43
C GLU A 123 9.42 -16.14 -2.81
N GLU A 124 8.45 -15.31 -3.18
CA GLU A 124 8.48 -14.51 -4.42
C GLU A 124 9.66 -13.53 -4.43
N GLU A 125 9.90 -12.82 -3.32
CA GLU A 125 11.01 -11.87 -3.18
C GLU A 125 12.37 -12.56 -3.26
N GLN A 126 12.52 -13.75 -2.63
CA GLN A 126 13.72 -14.58 -2.75
C GLN A 126 13.93 -15.03 -4.20
N SER A 127 12.89 -15.51 -4.88
CA SER A 127 12.97 -15.93 -6.27
C SER A 127 13.41 -14.78 -7.20
N VAL A 128 12.85 -13.58 -7.00
CA VAL A 128 13.25 -12.38 -7.75
C VAL A 128 14.70 -12.01 -7.46
N HIS A 129 15.13 -12.05 -6.20
CA HIS A 129 16.51 -11.75 -5.82
C HIS A 129 17.50 -12.74 -6.45
N GLU A 130 17.23 -14.04 -6.37
CA GLU A 130 18.05 -15.09 -7.00
C GLU A 130 18.11 -14.92 -8.52
N GLY A 131 16.96 -14.63 -9.15
CA GLY A 131 16.88 -14.34 -10.58
C GLY A 131 17.72 -13.12 -10.97
N ALA A 132 17.63 -12.02 -10.22
CA ALA A 132 18.41 -10.80 -10.45
C ALA A 132 19.92 -11.04 -10.32
N THR A 133 20.34 -11.75 -9.28
CA THR A 133 21.75 -12.12 -9.05
C THR A 133 22.29 -12.99 -10.19
N ARG A 134 21.49 -13.96 -10.67
CA ARG A 134 21.86 -14.82 -11.81
C ARG A 134 22.00 -14.03 -13.12
N ILE A 135 21.12 -13.07 -13.39
CA ILE A 135 21.20 -12.20 -14.56
C ILE A 135 22.44 -11.31 -14.47
N HIS A 136 22.69 -10.71 -13.30
CA HIS A 136 23.85 -9.85 -13.08
C HIS A 136 25.16 -10.61 -13.30
N SER A 137 25.28 -11.83 -12.77
CA SER A 137 26.46 -12.68 -12.95
C SER A 137 26.69 -13.08 -14.42
N LYS A 138 25.62 -13.35 -15.18
CA LYS A 138 25.71 -13.64 -16.63
C LYS A 138 26.12 -12.42 -17.45
N ASN A 139 25.62 -11.23 -17.10
CA ASN A 139 25.99 -10.00 -17.78
C ASN A 139 27.42 -9.56 -17.47
N ALA A 140 27.89 -9.74 -16.23
CA ALA A 140 29.28 -9.51 -15.84
C ALA A 140 30.25 -10.43 -16.61
N GLY A 141 29.89 -11.70 -16.82
CA GLY A 141 30.68 -12.64 -17.63
C GLY A 141 30.69 -12.32 -19.13
N ARG A 142 29.66 -11.65 -19.67
CA ARG A 142 29.61 -11.23 -21.08
C ARG A 142 30.44 -9.98 -21.37
N HIS A 143 30.72 -9.14 -20.38
CA HIS A 143 31.55 -7.94 -20.53
C HIS A 143 33.07 -8.20 -20.56
N ILE A 144 33.52 -9.43 -20.28
CA ILE A 144 34.96 -9.81 -20.29
C ILE A 144 35.38 -10.42 -21.64
N LEU A 145 34.44 -10.66 -22.57
CA LEU A 145 34.73 -11.05 -23.95
C LEU A 145 34.35 -9.93 -24.93
N LEU A 146 35.13 -8.86 -24.98
CA LEU A 146 35.25 -8.07 -26.21
C LEU A 146 36.75 -7.95 -26.57
N PRO A 147 37.13 -8.24 -27.83
CA PRO A 147 38.51 -8.20 -28.30
C PRO A 147 39.09 -6.78 -28.39
#